data_AF-A0AAJ1WCI2-F1
#
_entry.id   AF-A0AAJ1WCI2-F1
#
_cell.length_a   1.000
_cell.length_b   1.000
_cell.length_c   1.000
_cell.angle_alpha   90.00
_cell.angle_beta   90.00
_cell.angle_gamma   90.00
#
_symmetry.space_group_name_H-M   'P 1'
#
loop_
_entity.id
_entity.type
_entity.pdbx_description
1 polymer ?
#
loop_
_entity_poly.entity_id
_entity_poly.type
_entity_poly.pdbx_seq_one_letter_code
_entity_poly.pdbx_strand_id
1 'polypeptide(L)'
;AWKKPIAGGAILGAMILGAIFPAVNIVVGAMTGSVIAMLSGVTDHVAHGGPIVAVLGAVDHVAMFFVAVIAGIAVTVLMLRILKPTLQHTAVAAANGVTVADLSETETSDVYTKTETFDSITEIMSDEAIVLGETATTKDGVIEDLVQRLEKTAAITDKNGFKEVIYDREKESTTGIGMGIAIPHGKSAYVLKPTVAFARSQDGVEWHSLDGKLAHMIFMIAVPENSQGDMHLKILQRLSRKLMDDDFRQALMDAPDKAAVHQLLSEM
;
A
#
# COMPACT_ATOMS: atom_id res chain seq x y z
N ALA A 1 -18.26 -34.29 36.28
CA ALA A 1 -16.98 -33.58 36.18
C ALA A 1 -16.41 -33.82 34.78
N TRP A 2 -16.49 -32.83 33.89
CA TRP A 2 -16.04 -32.94 32.50
C TRP A 2 -14.80 -32.06 32.35
N LYS A 3 -13.61 -32.66 32.23
CA LYS A 3 -12.37 -31.95 31.88
C LYS A 3 -12.19 -32.06 30.37
N LYS A 4 -12.13 -30.93 29.66
CA LYS A 4 -11.65 -30.85 28.28
C LYS A 4 -10.13 -30.56 28.29
N PRO A 5 -9.35 -31.12 27.36
CA PRO A 5 -7.94 -30.78 27.21
C PRO A 5 -7.78 -29.43 26.51
N ILE A 6 -6.75 -28.70 26.93
CA ILE A 6 -6.37 -27.37 26.47
C ILE A 6 -5.59 -27.53 25.16
N ALA A 7 -6.28 -27.56 24.02
CA ALA A 7 -5.66 -27.55 22.69
C ALA A 7 -5.59 -26.11 22.12
N GLY A 8 -5.25 -25.12 22.95
CA GLY A 8 -5.24 -23.70 22.57
C GLY A 8 -3.85 -23.04 22.52
N GLY A 9 -2.81 -23.64 23.09
CA GLY A 9 -1.49 -22.98 23.23
C GLY A 9 -0.51 -23.22 22.07
N ALA A 10 -0.59 -24.37 21.39
CA ALA A 10 0.43 -24.77 20.43
C ALA A 10 0.29 -24.12 19.04
N ILE A 11 -0.94 -23.77 18.65
CA ILE A 11 -1.23 -23.21 17.31
C ILE A 11 -0.88 -21.72 17.25
N LEU A 12 -1.11 -20.98 18.35
CA LEU A 12 -0.75 -19.56 18.45
C LEU A 12 0.78 -19.37 18.49
N GLY A 13 1.50 -20.27 19.18
CA GLY A 13 2.97 -20.28 19.18
C GLY A 13 3.55 -20.53 17.80
N ALA A 14 3.02 -21.48 17.03
CA ALA A 14 3.52 -21.81 15.68
C ALA A 14 3.20 -20.73 14.62
N MET A 15 2.06 -20.03 14.74
CA MET A 15 1.73 -18.91 13.85
C MET A 15 2.60 -17.68 14.10
N ILE A 16 2.89 -17.36 15.36
CA ILE A 16 3.80 -16.26 15.72
C ILE A 16 5.23 -16.60 15.31
N LEU A 17 5.68 -17.85 15.52
CA LEU A 17 7.00 -18.31 15.08
C LEU A 17 7.12 -18.27 13.54
N GLY A 18 6.09 -18.70 12.82
CA GLY A 18 6.04 -18.74 11.35
C GLY A 18 6.14 -17.37 10.66
N ALA A 19 5.61 -16.31 11.26
CA ALA A 19 5.72 -14.94 10.75
C ALA A 19 7.04 -14.25 11.14
N ILE A 20 7.62 -14.62 12.29
CA ILE A 20 8.90 -14.08 12.77
C ILE A 20 10.09 -14.70 12.02
N PHE A 21 10.02 -15.97 11.64
CA PHE A 21 11.12 -16.67 10.96
C PHE A 21 11.61 -16.08 9.63
N PRO A 22 10.76 -15.67 8.67
CA PRO A 22 11.24 -15.05 7.44
C PRO A 22 11.91 -13.69 7.72
N ALA A 23 11.40 -12.91 8.68
CA ALA A 23 11.99 -11.63 9.06
C ALA A 23 13.36 -11.81 9.76
N VAL A 24 13.48 -12.76 10.69
CA VAL A 24 14.74 -13.04 11.41
C VAL A 24 15.84 -13.54 10.46
N ASN A 25 15.52 -14.37 9.47
CA ASN A 25 16.50 -14.90 8.52
C ASN A 25 17.08 -13.82 7.57
N ILE A 26 16.26 -12.83 7.20
CA ILE A 26 16.70 -11.70 6.36
C ILE A 26 17.58 -10.76 7.19
N VAL A 27 17.19 -10.49 8.43
CA VAL A 27 17.95 -9.60 9.35
C VAL A 27 19.33 -10.18 9.67
N VAL A 28 19.45 -11.49 9.93
CA VAL A 28 20.74 -12.13 10.23
C VAL A 28 21.71 -12.11 9.03
N GLY A 29 21.20 -12.31 7.81
CA GLY A 29 22.01 -12.20 6.59
C GLY A 29 22.52 -10.79 6.34
N ALA A 30 21.65 -9.80 6.51
CA ALA A 30 22.02 -8.38 6.39
C ALA A 30 23.06 -7.95 7.45
N MET A 31 22.91 -8.43 8.70
CA MET A 31 23.89 -8.17 9.77
C MET A 31 25.25 -8.78 9.46
N THR A 32 25.29 -10.02 8.97
CA THR A 32 26.55 -10.70 8.63
C THR A 32 27.29 -9.99 7.49
N GLY A 33 26.58 -9.61 6.42
CA GLY A 33 27.17 -8.85 5.31
C GLY A 33 27.70 -7.49 5.74
N SER A 34 26.98 -6.80 6.63
CA SER A 34 27.40 -5.50 7.18
C SER A 34 28.67 -5.60 8.03
N VAL A 35 28.81 -6.65 8.85
CA VAL A 35 30.01 -6.88 9.67
C VAL A 35 31.23 -7.22 8.80
N ILE A 36 31.05 -8.03 7.76
CA ILE A 36 32.13 -8.35 6.81
C ILE A 36 32.57 -7.09 6.07
N ALA A 37 31.63 -6.26 5.59
CA ALA A 37 31.94 -5.00 4.94
C ALA A 37 32.69 -4.04 5.87
N MET A 38 32.27 -3.94 7.13
CA MET A 38 32.92 -3.11 8.15
C MET A 38 34.35 -3.58 8.47
N LEU A 39 34.56 -4.89 8.66
CA LEU A 39 35.89 -5.46 8.92
C LEU A 39 36.82 -5.42 7.70
N SER A 40 36.25 -5.38 6.49
CA SER A 40 37.00 -5.28 5.24
C SER A 40 37.30 -3.83 4.83
N GLY A 41 36.93 -2.85 5.66
CA GLY A 41 37.21 -1.43 5.41
C GLY A 41 36.37 -0.82 4.28
N VAL A 42 35.18 -1.38 3.98
CA VAL A 42 34.26 -0.80 3.00
C VAL A 42 33.59 0.42 3.62
N THR A 43 34.06 1.61 3.24
CA THR A 43 33.54 2.90 3.71
C THR A 43 32.94 3.70 2.55
N ASP A 44 31.78 4.32 2.79
CA ASP A 44 31.23 5.35 1.90
C ASP A 44 31.80 6.71 2.32
N HIS A 45 32.32 7.47 1.36
CA HIS A 45 32.90 8.79 1.60
C HIS A 45 31.91 9.95 1.34
N VAL A 46 30.63 9.69 1.03
CA VAL A 46 29.64 10.75 0.74
C VAL A 46 28.30 10.53 1.47
N ALA A 47 27.79 11.57 2.14
CA ALA A 47 26.68 11.47 3.12
C ALA A 47 25.25 11.45 2.53
N HIS A 48 25.01 10.86 1.35
CA HIS A 48 23.65 10.78 0.78
C HIS A 48 23.58 9.71 -0.33
N GLY A 49 22.91 8.59 -0.02
CA GLY A 49 22.79 7.42 -0.90
C GLY A 49 21.79 7.62 -2.04
N GLY A 50 22.30 8.00 -3.21
CA GLY A 50 21.55 8.03 -4.46
C GLY A 50 22.21 7.19 -5.56
N PRO A 51 21.47 6.78 -6.61
CA PRO A 51 21.98 5.97 -7.72
C PRO A 51 23.15 6.62 -8.50
N ILE A 52 23.37 7.93 -8.33
CA ILE A 52 24.45 8.70 -8.94
C ILE A 52 25.85 8.26 -8.43
N VAL A 53 25.94 7.63 -7.25
CA VAL A 53 27.21 7.18 -6.65
C VAL A 53 27.82 5.99 -7.41
N ALA A 54 26.99 5.19 -8.11
CA ALA A 54 27.47 4.04 -8.89
C ALA A 54 28.22 4.45 -10.18
N VAL A 55 28.01 5.67 -10.68
CA VAL A 55 28.59 6.14 -11.95
C VAL A 55 29.88 6.96 -11.75
N LEU A 56 30.19 7.37 -10.51
CA LEU A 56 31.32 8.28 -10.20
C LEU A 56 32.44 7.67 -9.35
N GLY A 57 32.54 6.34 -9.25
CA GLY A 57 33.74 5.68 -8.70
C GLY A 57 34.02 5.96 -7.22
N ALA A 58 32.98 6.06 -6.39
CA ALA A 58 33.09 6.41 -4.97
C ALA A 58 32.94 5.20 -4.03
N VAL A 59 33.34 4.00 -4.45
CA VAL A 59 33.38 2.81 -3.58
C VAL A 59 34.75 2.16 -3.70
N ASP A 60 35.53 2.22 -2.61
CA ASP A 60 36.77 1.44 -2.52
C ASP A 60 36.42 -0.05 -2.34
N HIS A 61 37.18 -0.94 -2.99
CA HIS A 61 36.98 -2.39 -2.92
C HIS A 61 35.61 -2.90 -3.41
N VAL A 62 35.10 -2.37 -4.53
CA VAL A 62 33.86 -2.80 -5.21
C VAL A 62 33.74 -4.33 -5.33
N ALA A 63 34.83 -5.03 -5.63
CA ALA A 63 34.83 -6.50 -5.71
C ALA A 63 34.47 -7.16 -4.37
N MET A 64 34.96 -6.64 -3.25
CA MET A 64 34.68 -7.16 -1.91
C MET A 64 33.25 -6.88 -1.45
N PHE A 65 32.64 -5.79 -1.92
CA PHE A 65 31.22 -5.52 -1.71
C PHE A 65 30.35 -6.65 -2.28
N PHE A 66 30.60 -7.04 -3.54
CA PHE A 66 29.86 -8.16 -4.16
C PHE A 66 30.14 -9.50 -3.47
N VAL A 67 31.38 -9.76 -3.03
CA VAL A 67 31.72 -10.96 -2.25
C VAL A 67 30.95 -11.01 -0.93
N ALA A 68 30.83 -9.87 -0.22
CA ALA A 68 30.09 -9.79 1.04
C ALA A 68 28.59 -10.04 0.85
N VAL A 69 28.00 -9.52 -0.24
CA VAL A 69 26.59 -9.78 -0.60
C VAL A 69 26.35 -11.26 -0.88
N ILE A 70 27.22 -11.89 -1.67
CA ILE A 70 27.13 -13.33 -1.99
C ILE A 70 27.27 -14.18 -0.72
N ALA A 71 28.20 -13.82 0.17
CA ALA A 71 28.38 -14.51 1.45
C ALA A 71 27.14 -14.38 2.34
N GLY A 72 26.53 -13.20 2.43
CA GLY A 72 25.28 -12.98 3.16
C GLY A 72 24.13 -13.84 2.64
N ILE A 73 23.94 -13.90 1.32
CA ILE A 73 22.94 -14.76 0.68
C ILE A 73 23.21 -16.24 0.99
N ALA A 74 24.46 -16.69 0.89
CA ALA A 74 24.84 -18.08 1.16
C ALA A 74 24.54 -18.48 2.62
N VAL A 75 24.80 -17.59 3.58
CA VAL A 75 24.49 -17.81 5.00
C VAL A 75 22.98 -17.88 5.22
N THR A 76 22.20 -16.98 4.63
CA THR A 76 20.73 -17.03 4.71
C THR A 76 20.18 -18.33 4.12
N VAL A 77 20.71 -18.78 2.97
CA VAL A 77 20.31 -20.04 2.34
C VAL A 77 20.70 -21.26 3.20
N LEU A 78 21.89 -21.26 3.81
CA LEU A 78 22.33 -22.33 4.71
C LEU A 78 21.48 -22.39 5.98
N MET A 79 21.13 -21.23 6.55
CA MET A 79 20.27 -21.12 7.72
C MET A 79 18.85 -21.62 7.43
N LEU A 80 18.31 -21.31 6.23
CA LEU A 80 17.05 -21.87 5.76
C LEU A 80 17.09 -23.40 5.61
N ARG A 81 18.23 -23.97 5.17
CA ARG A 81 18.42 -25.43 5.09
C ARG A 81 18.47 -26.11 6.45
N ILE A 82 19.13 -25.50 7.44
CA ILE A 82 19.25 -26.07 8.79
C ILE A 82 17.92 -25.96 9.55
N LEU A 83 17.17 -24.88 9.35
CA LEU A 83 15.93 -24.60 10.09
C LEU A 83 14.70 -25.37 9.58
N LYS A 84 14.75 -25.96 8.37
CA LYS A 84 13.63 -26.72 7.79
C LYS A 84 14.11 -27.99 7.09
N PRO A 85 14.26 -29.13 7.80
CA PRO A 85 14.27 -30.42 7.12
C PRO A 85 12.88 -30.83 6.60
N THR A 86 11.79 -30.14 6.99
CA THR A 86 10.41 -30.60 6.71
C THR A 86 9.63 -29.74 5.69
N LEU A 87 10.22 -28.72 5.07
CA LEU A 87 9.56 -28.00 3.95
C LEU A 87 10.06 -28.40 2.56
N GLN A 88 10.86 -29.46 2.44
CA GLN A 88 11.35 -29.95 1.15
C GLN A 88 10.50 -31.10 0.57
N HIS A 89 9.56 -31.68 1.30
CA HIS A 89 8.73 -32.78 0.78
C HIS A 89 7.48 -32.36 -0.01
N THR A 90 7.18 -31.07 -0.16
CA THR A 90 6.07 -30.61 -1.03
C THR A 90 6.56 -29.92 -2.31
N ALA A 91 7.81 -29.45 -2.36
CA ALA A 91 8.33 -28.73 -3.53
C ALA A 91 9.12 -29.59 -4.53
N VAL A 92 9.54 -30.81 -4.16
CA VAL A 92 10.39 -31.66 -5.03
C VAL A 92 9.59 -32.63 -5.91
N ALA A 93 8.28 -32.80 -5.71
CA ALA A 93 7.45 -33.63 -6.60
C ALA A 93 7.05 -32.94 -7.92
N ALA A 94 7.18 -31.61 -8.02
CA ALA A 94 6.79 -30.86 -9.22
C ALA A 94 7.96 -30.50 -10.15
N ALA A 95 9.21 -30.72 -9.74
CA ALA A 95 10.40 -30.25 -10.45
C ALA A 95 11.16 -31.33 -11.25
N ASN A 96 10.67 -32.57 -11.29
CA ASN A 96 11.27 -33.65 -12.09
C ASN A 96 10.78 -33.67 -13.55
N GLY A 97 10.74 -32.50 -14.18
CA GLY A 97 10.46 -32.38 -15.60
C GLY A 97 10.74 -30.98 -16.07
N VAL A 98 11.96 -30.74 -16.54
CA VAL A 98 12.29 -30.08 -17.82
C VAL A 98 13.78 -29.75 -17.81
N THR A 99 14.49 -30.40 -18.72
CA THR A 99 15.88 -30.17 -19.08
C THR A 99 16.03 -28.89 -19.88
N VAL A 100 17.16 -28.22 -19.66
CA VAL A 100 17.62 -27.03 -20.37
C VAL A 100 17.79 -27.35 -21.85
N ALA A 101 16.90 -26.85 -22.70
CA ALA A 101 17.16 -26.67 -24.12
C ALA A 101 16.25 -25.59 -24.70
N ASP A 102 16.92 -24.59 -25.24
CA ASP A 102 16.50 -23.70 -26.33
C ASP A 102 15.69 -22.44 -26.01
N LEU A 103 16.07 -21.42 -26.76
CA LEU A 103 15.82 -20.00 -26.57
C LEU A 103 14.50 -19.56 -27.22
N SER A 104 14.04 -18.38 -26.77
CA SER A 104 13.23 -17.37 -27.47
C SER A 104 11.78 -17.18 -27.01
N GLU A 105 11.48 -15.89 -26.92
CA GLU A 105 10.24 -15.18 -26.59
C GLU A 105 8.94 -15.95 -26.85
N THR A 106 8.18 -16.26 -25.81
CA THR A 106 6.71 -16.14 -25.84
C THR A 106 6.13 -16.10 -24.42
N GLU A 107 5.42 -15.02 -24.15
CA GLU A 107 4.23 -14.90 -23.31
C GLU A 107 3.95 -16.00 -22.27
N THR A 108 4.16 -15.69 -20.99
CA THR A 108 3.42 -16.35 -19.90
C THR A 108 2.30 -15.43 -19.45
N SER A 109 1.27 -15.36 -20.29
CA SER A 109 -0.09 -15.11 -19.84
C SER A 109 -0.55 -16.29 -18.99
N ASP A 110 -1.47 -15.99 -18.07
CA ASP A 110 -2.36 -16.97 -17.42
C ASP A 110 -1.76 -17.83 -16.31
N VAL A 111 -1.59 -17.25 -15.11
CA VAL A 111 -2.32 -17.65 -13.89
C VAL A 111 -2.20 -16.51 -12.87
N TYR A 112 -3.07 -15.50 -12.96
CA TYR A 112 -3.41 -14.66 -11.82
C TYR A 112 -4.93 -14.69 -11.62
N THR A 113 -5.31 -15.18 -10.45
CA THR A 113 -6.67 -15.32 -9.93
C THR A 113 -7.52 -14.09 -10.24
N LYS A 114 -8.65 -14.32 -10.90
CA LYS A 114 -9.75 -13.38 -11.16
C LYS A 114 -10.09 -12.61 -9.87
N THR A 115 -9.46 -11.46 -9.72
CA THR A 115 -9.74 -10.45 -8.69
C THR A 115 -10.81 -9.56 -9.30
N GLU A 116 -11.81 -9.17 -8.52
CA GLU A 116 -12.72 -8.07 -8.88
C GLU A 116 -11.86 -6.81 -9.13
N THR A 117 -11.47 -6.59 -10.39
CA THR A 117 -10.72 -5.45 -10.86
C THR A 117 -11.72 -4.44 -11.40
N PHE A 118 -11.76 -3.25 -10.79
CA PHE A 118 -12.29 -2.08 -11.46
C PHE A 118 -11.21 -1.55 -12.40
N ASP A 119 -11.57 -1.27 -13.65
CA ASP A 119 -10.65 -0.76 -14.66
C ASP A 119 -10.39 0.73 -14.42
N SER A 120 -11.38 1.46 -13.88
CA SER A 120 -11.26 2.89 -13.53
C SER A 120 -11.85 3.25 -12.15
N ILE A 121 -11.28 4.27 -11.48
CA ILE A 121 -11.81 4.79 -10.19
C ILE A 121 -13.24 5.31 -10.36
N THR A 122 -13.65 5.75 -11.55
CA THR A 122 -15.01 6.23 -11.80
C THR A 122 -16.07 5.13 -11.65
N GLU A 123 -15.71 3.85 -11.73
CA GLU A 123 -16.67 2.74 -11.49
C GLU A 123 -17.11 2.66 -10.04
N ILE A 124 -16.29 3.18 -9.12
CA ILE A 124 -16.55 3.20 -7.69
C ILE A 124 -16.88 4.60 -7.18
N MET A 125 -17.18 5.56 -8.06
CA MET A 125 -17.54 6.93 -7.71
C MET A 125 -18.85 7.31 -8.40
N SER A 126 -19.85 7.78 -7.66
CA SER A 126 -21.11 8.28 -8.25
C SER A 126 -21.14 9.80 -8.24
N ASP A 127 -21.85 10.39 -9.21
CA ASP A 127 -22.04 11.83 -9.35
C ASP A 127 -22.56 12.49 -8.06
N GLU A 128 -23.40 11.78 -7.29
CA GLU A 128 -23.94 12.23 -6.00
C GLU A 128 -22.85 12.35 -4.92
N ALA A 129 -21.78 11.56 -5.04
CA ALA A 129 -20.62 11.55 -4.16
C ALA A 129 -19.55 12.58 -4.58
N ILE A 130 -19.81 13.40 -5.62
CA ILE A 130 -18.97 14.53 -6.02
C ILE A 130 -19.54 15.85 -5.50
N VAL A 131 -18.69 16.66 -4.87
CA VAL A 131 -19.00 17.98 -4.31
C VAL A 131 -18.04 19.03 -4.86
N LEU A 132 -18.57 20.05 -5.50
CA LEU A 132 -17.79 21.16 -6.03
C LEU A 132 -18.28 22.47 -5.39
N GLY A 133 -17.40 23.17 -4.67
CA GLY A 133 -17.65 24.52 -4.16
C GLY A 133 -18.47 24.62 -2.87
N GLU A 134 -19.50 23.78 -2.69
CA GLU A 134 -20.35 23.76 -1.48
C GLU A 134 -19.82 22.80 -0.40
N THR A 135 -18.53 22.90 -0.09
CA THR A 135 -17.94 22.09 0.98
C THR A 135 -17.98 22.85 2.29
N ALA A 136 -18.18 22.13 3.40
CA ALA A 136 -17.97 22.71 4.72
C ALA A 136 -16.53 23.25 4.85
N THR A 137 -16.35 24.28 5.67
CA THR A 137 -15.05 24.95 5.87
C THR A 137 -14.18 24.30 6.94
N THR A 138 -14.72 23.29 7.64
CA THR A 138 -14.01 22.54 8.67
C THR A 138 -13.84 21.09 8.26
N LYS A 139 -12.75 20.47 8.71
CA LYS A 139 -12.45 19.04 8.50
C LYS A 139 -13.63 18.14 8.86
N ASP A 140 -14.18 18.32 10.05
CA ASP A 140 -15.32 17.52 10.54
C ASP A 140 -16.57 17.73 9.69
N GLY A 141 -16.82 18.98 9.25
CA GLY A 141 -17.93 19.28 8.36
C GLY A 141 -17.80 18.61 6.99
N VAL A 142 -16.58 18.57 6.43
CA VAL A 142 -16.32 17.89 5.15
C VAL A 142 -16.48 16.38 5.30
N ILE A 143 -15.98 15.80 6.39
CA ILE A 143 -16.14 14.37 6.67
C ILE A 143 -17.63 14.04 6.80
N GLU A 144 -18.41 14.81 7.56
CA GLU A 144 -19.86 14.59 7.71
C GLU A 144 -20.60 14.67 6.37
N ASP A 145 -20.31 15.69 5.54
CA ASP A 145 -20.98 15.86 4.23
C ASP A 145 -20.65 14.69 3.27
N LEU A 146 -19.38 14.29 3.20
CA LEU A 146 -18.95 13.19 2.35
C LEU A 146 -19.57 11.85 2.77
N VAL A 147 -19.60 11.55 4.08
CA VAL A 147 -20.24 10.33 4.60
C VAL A 147 -21.75 10.37 4.33
N GLN A 148 -22.41 11.52 4.51
CA GLN A 148 -23.83 11.67 4.21
C GLN A 148 -24.14 11.44 2.72
N ARG A 149 -23.26 11.88 1.81
CA ARG A 149 -23.41 11.64 0.37
C ARG A 149 -23.23 10.17 0.03
N LEU A 150 -22.22 9.51 0.62
CA LEU A 150 -22.02 8.08 0.43
C LEU A 150 -23.22 7.26 0.93
N GLU A 151 -23.87 7.65 2.01
CA GLU A 151 -25.14 7.05 2.45
C GLU A 151 -26.25 7.20 1.38
N LYS A 152 -26.39 8.39 0.76
CA LYS A 152 -27.36 8.63 -0.33
C LYS A 152 -27.12 7.75 -1.56
N THR A 153 -25.89 7.32 -1.81
CA THR A 153 -25.55 6.37 -2.90
C THR A 153 -25.90 4.92 -2.59
N ALA A 154 -26.43 4.63 -1.39
CA ALA A 154 -26.64 3.29 -0.85
C ALA A 154 -25.36 2.43 -0.79
N ALA A 155 -24.17 3.05 -0.80
CA ALA A 155 -22.90 2.35 -0.62
C ALA A 155 -22.59 2.07 0.86
N ILE A 156 -23.22 2.82 1.77
CA ILE A 156 -23.04 2.72 3.22
C ILE A 156 -24.40 2.46 3.89
N THR A 157 -24.43 1.58 4.89
CA THR A 157 -25.64 1.22 5.66
C THR A 157 -25.78 1.98 6.97
N ASP A 158 -24.68 2.47 7.54
CA ASP A 158 -24.67 3.28 8.76
C ASP A 158 -23.68 4.44 8.63
N LYS A 159 -24.23 5.64 8.45
CA LYS A 159 -23.47 6.89 8.37
C LYS A 159 -22.62 7.13 9.62
N ASN A 160 -23.19 6.96 10.81
CA ASN A 160 -22.49 7.28 12.05
C ASN A 160 -21.37 6.27 12.32
N GLY A 161 -21.67 4.98 12.11
CA GLY A 161 -20.68 3.92 12.23
C GLY A 161 -19.49 4.12 11.27
N PHE A 162 -19.74 4.43 10.00
CA PHE A 162 -18.64 4.67 9.06
C PHE A 162 -17.86 5.94 9.37
N LYS A 163 -18.54 7.01 9.81
CA LYS A 163 -17.89 8.25 10.23
C LYS A 163 -16.90 8.04 11.38
N GLU A 164 -17.27 7.24 12.39
CA GLU A 164 -16.35 6.92 13.49
C GLU A 164 -15.10 6.19 12.99
N VAL A 165 -15.24 5.27 12.02
CA VAL A 165 -14.09 4.60 11.39
C VAL A 165 -13.13 5.60 10.75
N ILE A 166 -13.65 6.60 10.04
CA ILE A 166 -12.82 7.65 9.43
C ILE A 166 -12.13 8.48 10.52
N TYR A 167 -12.84 8.88 11.58
CA TYR A 167 -12.23 9.64 12.66
C TYR A 167 -11.16 8.86 13.41
N ASP A 168 -11.36 7.58 13.65
CA ASP A 168 -10.36 6.74 14.32
C ASP A 168 -9.11 6.61 13.45
N ARG A 169 -9.25 6.44 12.13
CA ARG A 169 -8.12 6.46 11.20
C ARG A 169 -7.36 7.78 11.23
N GLU A 170 -8.09 8.89 11.28
CA GLU A 170 -7.53 10.24 11.28
C GLU A 170 -6.79 10.60 12.59
N LYS A 171 -7.23 10.01 13.72
CA LYS A 171 -6.56 10.16 15.03
C LYS A 171 -5.19 9.47 15.06
N GLU A 172 -5.02 8.38 14.32
CA GLU A 172 -3.72 7.69 14.24
C GLU A 172 -2.67 8.58 13.56
N SER A 173 -3.06 9.23 12.47
CA SER A 173 -2.24 10.21 11.76
C SER A 173 -3.10 10.97 10.75
N THR A 174 -2.70 12.21 10.44
CA THR A 174 -3.34 13.00 9.39
C THR A 174 -3.39 12.23 8.06
N THR A 175 -4.53 12.31 7.37
CA THR A 175 -4.66 11.84 5.99
C THR A 175 -4.44 12.95 4.96
N GLY A 176 -4.08 14.14 5.42
CA GLY A 176 -3.61 15.25 4.58
C GLY A 176 -2.20 14.95 4.10
N ILE A 177 -2.07 14.46 2.87
CA ILE A 177 -0.79 14.04 2.29
C ILE A 177 0.06 15.22 1.81
N GLY A 178 -0.49 16.44 1.81
CA GLY A 178 0.11 17.65 1.27
C GLY A 178 -0.33 17.92 -0.16
N MET A 179 0.29 18.91 -0.80
CA MET A 179 -0.03 19.33 -2.19
C MET A 179 -1.52 19.72 -2.38
N GLY A 180 -2.18 20.17 -1.32
CA GLY A 180 -3.60 20.50 -1.36
C GLY A 180 -4.54 19.28 -1.31
N ILE A 181 -4.07 18.10 -0.89
CA ILE A 181 -4.85 16.87 -0.92
C ILE A 181 -5.01 16.24 0.47
N ALA A 182 -6.21 15.75 0.74
CA ALA A 182 -6.49 14.82 1.84
C ALA A 182 -7.18 13.54 1.32
N ILE A 183 -6.83 12.39 1.89
CA ILE A 183 -7.40 11.08 1.52
C ILE A 183 -7.93 10.34 2.75
N PRO A 184 -9.00 10.83 3.41
CA PRO A 184 -9.63 10.12 4.51
C PRO A 184 -10.14 8.75 4.03
N HIS A 185 -9.84 7.67 4.75
CA HIS A 185 -10.19 6.34 4.29
C HIS A 185 -10.43 5.33 5.41
N GLY A 186 -11.20 4.28 5.12
CA GLY A 186 -11.49 3.25 6.11
C GLY A 186 -12.02 1.96 5.52
N LYS A 187 -11.65 0.84 6.18
CA LYS A 187 -12.34 -0.44 6.03
C LYS A 187 -13.45 -0.52 7.08
N SER A 188 -14.65 -0.92 6.69
CA SER A 188 -15.78 -0.95 7.61
C SER A 188 -16.84 -1.97 7.22
N ALA A 189 -17.44 -2.62 8.22
CA ALA A 189 -18.63 -3.46 8.06
C ALA A 189 -19.87 -2.69 7.58
N TYR A 190 -19.88 -1.36 7.71
CA TYR A 190 -20.99 -0.51 7.26
C TYR A 190 -20.94 -0.19 5.77
N VAL A 191 -19.89 -0.61 5.07
CA VAL A 191 -19.71 -0.36 3.64
C VAL A 191 -20.07 -1.62 2.86
N LEU A 192 -20.99 -1.50 1.90
CA LEU A 192 -21.50 -2.64 1.11
C LEU A 192 -20.65 -2.94 -0.12
N LYS A 193 -20.11 -1.90 -0.74
CA LYS A 193 -19.25 -1.97 -1.91
C LYS A 193 -18.15 -0.92 -1.82
N PRO A 194 -16.96 -1.16 -2.38
CA PRO A 194 -15.91 -0.15 -2.48
C PRO A 194 -16.48 1.10 -3.14
N THR A 195 -16.25 2.27 -2.54
CA THR A 195 -16.74 3.54 -3.05
C THR A 195 -15.79 4.68 -2.72
N VAL A 196 -15.76 5.68 -3.58
CA VAL A 196 -14.98 6.90 -3.43
C VAL A 196 -15.91 8.10 -3.52
N ALA A 197 -15.76 9.05 -2.59
CA ALA A 197 -16.37 10.37 -2.69
C ALA A 197 -15.29 11.44 -2.89
N PHE A 198 -15.64 12.49 -3.62
CA PHE A 198 -14.73 13.58 -3.93
C PHE A 198 -15.34 14.92 -3.53
N ALA A 199 -14.56 15.74 -2.85
CA ALA A 199 -14.90 17.13 -2.53
C ALA A 199 -13.78 18.07 -3.00
N ARG A 200 -14.18 19.21 -3.57
CA ARG A 200 -13.30 20.31 -3.92
C ARG A 200 -13.73 21.60 -3.22
N SER A 201 -12.80 22.17 -2.44
CA SER A 201 -12.88 23.49 -1.82
C SER A 201 -11.90 24.47 -2.49
N GLN A 202 -12.40 25.59 -3.01
CA GLN A 202 -11.52 26.63 -3.58
C GLN A 202 -10.72 27.35 -2.49
N ASP A 203 -11.34 27.60 -1.33
CA ASP A 203 -10.70 28.26 -0.20
C ASP A 203 -9.75 27.34 0.58
N GLY A 204 -9.88 26.03 0.39
CA GLY A 204 -9.15 25.01 1.14
C GLY A 204 -9.73 24.77 2.54
N VAL A 205 -9.29 23.69 3.17
CA VAL A 205 -9.74 23.25 4.50
C VAL A 205 -8.52 22.88 5.33
N GLU A 206 -8.48 23.35 6.59
CA GLU A 206 -7.43 22.98 7.52
C GLU A 206 -7.54 21.48 7.86
N TRP A 207 -6.57 20.70 7.39
CA TRP A 207 -6.55 19.24 7.56
C TRP A 207 -5.41 18.75 8.44
N HIS A 208 -4.50 19.64 8.84
CA HIS A 208 -3.19 19.33 9.41
C HIS A 208 -2.35 18.49 8.45
N SER A 209 -2.23 18.92 7.19
CA SER A 209 -1.46 18.22 6.17
C SER A 209 0.03 18.12 6.53
N LEU A 210 0.71 17.10 6.02
CA LEU A 210 2.14 16.86 6.29
C LEU A 210 3.05 18.03 5.88
N ASP A 211 2.66 18.81 4.88
CA ASP A 211 3.37 20.00 4.41
C ASP A 211 2.85 21.32 5.03
N GLY A 212 1.89 21.24 5.95
CA GLY A 212 1.25 22.38 6.61
C GLY A 212 0.31 23.19 5.71
N LYS A 213 0.00 22.75 4.49
CA LYS A 213 -0.92 23.45 3.58
C LYS A 213 -2.37 22.99 3.79
N LEU A 214 -3.30 23.87 3.44
CA LEU A 214 -4.73 23.56 3.39
C LEU A 214 -5.01 22.49 2.34
N ALA A 215 -5.97 21.61 2.62
CA ALA A 215 -6.47 20.63 1.67
C ALA A 215 -7.60 21.24 0.83
N HIS A 216 -7.43 21.27 -0.49
CA HIS A 216 -8.43 21.74 -1.45
C HIS A 216 -9.21 20.58 -2.07
N MET A 217 -8.57 19.42 -2.22
CA MET A 217 -9.14 18.22 -2.82
C MET A 217 -9.18 17.10 -1.79
N ILE A 218 -10.37 16.58 -1.52
CA ILE A 218 -10.59 15.55 -0.50
C ILE A 218 -11.18 14.32 -1.19
N PHE A 219 -10.48 13.19 -1.08
CA PHE A 219 -10.91 11.91 -1.62
C PHE A 219 -11.21 10.94 -0.49
N MET A 220 -12.48 10.72 -0.20
CA MET A 220 -12.89 9.77 0.83
C MET A 220 -13.00 8.37 0.23
N ILE A 221 -12.25 7.40 0.75
CA ILE A 221 -12.28 6.01 0.29
C ILE A 221 -12.96 5.12 1.35
N ALA A 222 -14.04 4.47 0.97
CA ALA A 222 -14.78 3.54 1.82
C ALA A 222 -14.70 2.13 1.23
N VAL A 223 -14.27 1.15 2.04
CA VAL A 223 -14.08 -0.23 1.59
C VAL A 223 -14.76 -1.21 2.55
N PRO A 224 -15.50 -2.23 2.06
CA PRO A 224 -16.04 -3.29 2.92
C PRO A 224 -14.93 -4.06 3.65
N GLU A 225 -15.14 -4.42 4.91
CA GLU A 225 -14.19 -5.24 5.70
C GLU A 225 -13.87 -6.59 5.05
N ASN A 226 -14.87 -7.20 4.41
CA ASN A 226 -14.77 -8.50 3.74
C ASN A 226 -14.19 -8.41 2.30
N SER A 227 -13.79 -7.21 1.86
CA SER A 227 -13.16 -7.04 0.54
C SER A 227 -11.90 -7.88 0.44
N GLN A 228 -11.85 -8.78 -0.54
CA GLN A 228 -10.71 -9.67 -0.74
C GLN A 228 -9.48 -8.89 -1.21
N GLY A 229 -8.34 -9.13 -0.54
CA GLY A 229 -7.03 -8.60 -0.93
C GLY A 229 -6.81 -7.11 -0.62
N ASP A 230 -5.76 -6.58 -1.25
CA ASP A 230 -5.25 -5.22 -1.07
C ASP A 230 -6.08 -4.15 -1.81
N MET A 231 -7.38 -4.34 -1.97
CA MET A 231 -8.24 -3.45 -2.77
C MET A 231 -8.17 -1.99 -2.32
N HIS A 232 -8.21 -1.76 -1.00
CA HIS A 232 -7.97 -0.45 -0.39
C HIS A 232 -6.63 0.16 -0.85
N LEU A 233 -5.55 -0.63 -0.80
CA LEU A 233 -4.22 -0.17 -1.21
C LEU A 233 -4.13 0.05 -2.71
N LYS A 234 -4.82 -0.75 -3.54
CA LYS A 234 -4.86 -0.56 -5.00
C LYS A 234 -5.53 0.76 -5.39
N ILE A 235 -6.68 1.09 -4.76
CA ILE A 235 -7.35 2.38 -4.96
C ILE A 235 -6.40 3.50 -4.55
N LEU A 236 -5.83 3.42 -3.34
CA LEU A 236 -4.92 4.43 -2.82
C LEU A 236 -3.68 4.62 -3.72
N GLN A 237 -3.06 3.54 -4.19
CA GLN A 237 -1.89 3.60 -5.04
C GLN A 237 -2.19 4.24 -6.40
N ARG A 238 -3.30 3.88 -7.05
CA ARG A 238 -3.72 4.51 -8.32
C ARG A 238 -3.99 5.99 -8.12
N LEU A 239 -4.76 6.31 -7.09
CA LEU A 239 -5.12 7.69 -6.76
C LEU A 239 -3.89 8.53 -6.46
N SER A 240 -3.04 8.09 -5.53
CA SER A 240 -1.83 8.82 -5.15
C SER A 240 -0.86 9.04 -6.31
N ARG A 241 -0.68 8.07 -7.21
CA ARG A 241 0.21 8.24 -8.38
C ARG A 241 -0.24 9.35 -9.31
N LYS A 242 -1.53 9.37 -9.68
CA LYS A 242 -2.05 10.42 -10.57
C LYS A 242 -2.09 11.77 -9.87
N LEU A 243 -2.42 11.79 -8.58
CA LEU A 243 -2.42 13.02 -7.79
C LEU A 243 -1.02 13.61 -7.56
N MET A 244 0.07 12.88 -7.81
CA MET A 244 1.42 13.46 -7.83
C MET A 244 1.69 14.32 -9.08
N ASP A 245 0.88 14.19 -10.13
CA ASP A 245 0.98 15.00 -11.34
C ASP A 245 0.39 16.40 -11.11
N ASP A 246 1.23 17.43 -11.26
CA ASP A 246 0.87 18.83 -11.04
C ASP A 246 -0.18 19.33 -12.04
N ASP A 247 -0.06 18.95 -13.32
CA ASP A 247 -0.98 19.34 -14.39
C ASP A 247 -2.36 18.71 -14.14
N PHE A 248 -2.36 17.45 -13.70
CA PHE A 248 -3.59 16.76 -13.32
C PHE A 248 -4.30 17.42 -12.14
N ARG A 249 -3.56 17.76 -11.07
CA ARG A 249 -4.13 18.46 -9.92
C ARG A 249 -4.70 19.81 -10.30
N GLN A 250 -4.00 20.54 -11.16
CA GLN A 250 -4.47 21.84 -11.64
C GLN A 250 -5.74 21.69 -12.47
N ALA A 251 -5.77 20.74 -13.41
CA ALA A 251 -6.97 20.44 -14.20
C ALA A 251 -8.17 20.07 -13.31
N LEU A 252 -7.95 19.29 -12.24
CA LEU A 252 -9.01 18.91 -11.31
C LEU A 252 -9.49 20.10 -10.46
N MET A 253 -8.61 21.04 -10.11
CA MET A 253 -8.98 22.28 -9.44
C MET A 253 -9.78 23.23 -10.33
N ASP A 254 -9.47 23.27 -11.62
CA ASP A 254 -10.09 24.17 -12.60
C ASP A 254 -11.36 23.59 -13.26
N ALA A 255 -11.61 22.29 -13.09
CA ALA A 255 -12.75 21.60 -13.69
C ALA A 255 -14.08 22.32 -13.39
N PRO A 256 -14.86 22.76 -14.40
CA PRO A 256 -16.02 23.64 -14.16
C PRO A 256 -17.21 22.92 -13.52
N ASP A 257 -17.33 21.60 -13.72
CA ASP A 257 -18.47 20.81 -13.31
C ASP A 257 -18.09 19.35 -13.00
N LYS A 258 -19.08 18.58 -12.54
CA LYS A 258 -18.90 17.18 -12.16
C LYS A 258 -18.51 16.31 -13.36
N ALA A 259 -19.01 16.62 -14.55
CA ALA A 259 -18.72 15.84 -15.75
C ALA A 259 -17.24 15.96 -16.14
N ALA A 260 -16.68 17.17 -16.07
CA ALA A 260 -15.25 17.40 -16.28
C ALA A 260 -14.39 16.66 -15.24
N VAL A 261 -14.80 16.66 -13.96
CA VAL A 261 -14.13 15.88 -12.91
C VAL A 261 -14.18 14.37 -13.18
N HIS A 262 -15.35 13.84 -13.56
CA HIS A 262 -15.49 12.44 -13.95
C HIS A 262 -14.62 12.08 -15.15
N GLN A 263 -14.55 12.95 -16.15
CA GLN A 263 -13.70 12.72 -17.32
C GLN A 263 -12.24 12.62 -16.91
N LEU A 264 -11.72 13.58 -16.14
CA LEU A 264 -10.34 13.59 -15.66
C LEU A 264 -10.01 12.34 -14.82
N LEU A 265 -10.91 11.96 -13.90
CA LEU A 265 -10.72 10.79 -13.05
C LEU A 265 -10.89 9.46 -13.79
N SER A 266 -11.51 9.44 -14.97
CA SER A 266 -11.62 8.23 -15.79
C SER A 266 -10.33 7.87 -16.52
N GLU A 267 -9.44 8.85 -16.74
CA GLU A 267 -8.10 8.70 -17.35
C GLU A 267 -7.03 8.15 -16.36
N MET A 268 -7.47 7.46 -15.30
CA MET A 268 -6.63 6.97 -14.19
C MET A 268 -6.48 5.45 -14.16
#